data_AF-A0A7J6V0V8-F1
#
_entry.id   AF-A0A7J6V0V8-F1
#
_cell.length_a   1.000
_cell.length_b   1.000
_cell.length_c   1.000
_cell.angle_alpha   90.00
_cell.angle_beta   90.00
_cell.angle_gamma   90.00
#
_symmetry.space_group_name_H-M   'P 1'
#
loop_
_entity.id
_entity.type
_entity.pdbx_description
1 polymer ?
#
loop_
_entity_poly.entity_id
_entity_poly.type
_entity_poly.pdbx_seq_one_letter_code
_entity_poly.pdbx_strand_id
1 'polypeptide(L)'
;CVDCNREENILTWERFLKPQIVLGASVEEIIGGERSSSMVQNLLKLYAREKYILVVRQDQIDFKVFISFKVGATSQSVLRSLWQTYWLHEHWEESNNVFDQLTKSLFHLEERFDHFLQLLEEAGWDVHKLKLKVPKNVVVEETGPTDSLKREWSL
;
A
#
# COMPACT_ATOMS: atom_id res chain seq x y z
N CYS A 1 28.07 -20.87 -19.71
CA CYS A 1 27.68 -20.77 -18.29
C CYS A 1 27.04 -19.42 -18.05
N VAL A 2 25.76 -19.44 -17.76
CA VAL A 2 25.03 -18.31 -17.17
C VAL A 2 24.22 -18.96 -16.06
N ASP A 3 24.92 -19.33 -14.97
CA ASP A 3 24.29 -19.63 -13.69
C ASP A 3 23.80 -18.30 -13.11
N CYS A 4 22.81 -17.70 -13.77
CA CYS A 4 22.10 -16.55 -13.25
C CYS A 4 21.16 -17.04 -12.15
N ASN A 5 21.51 -16.71 -10.90
CA ASN A 5 20.60 -16.44 -9.80
C ASN A 5 19.36 -17.32 -9.72
N ARG A 6 19.57 -18.61 -9.46
CA ARG A 6 18.49 -19.51 -9.05
C ARG A 6 18.00 -19.24 -7.62
N GLU A 7 18.75 -18.43 -6.85
CA GLU A 7 18.49 -18.12 -5.43
C GLU A 7 18.01 -16.68 -5.17
N GLU A 8 18.03 -15.78 -6.15
CA GLU A 8 17.46 -14.42 -6.00
C GLU A 8 16.08 -14.32 -6.66
N ASN A 9 15.08 -14.96 -6.05
CA ASN A 9 13.74 -15.08 -6.63
C ASN A 9 12.74 -14.06 -6.05
N ILE A 10 13.14 -12.78 -5.97
CA ILE A 10 12.21 -11.70 -5.59
C ILE A 10 12.08 -10.66 -6.70
N LEU A 11 13.06 -10.55 -7.60
CA LEU A 11 13.02 -9.62 -8.73
C LEU A 11 13.67 -10.23 -9.98
N THR A 12 13.08 -11.24 -10.61
CA THR A 12 13.45 -11.59 -12.00
C THR A 12 12.84 -10.57 -12.95
N TRP A 13 13.66 -9.60 -13.38
CA TRP A 13 13.26 -8.35 -14.07
C TRP A 13 12.75 -8.50 -15.51
N GLU A 14 12.65 -9.69 -16.08
CA GLU A 14 12.47 -9.79 -17.54
C GLU A 14 11.02 -9.90 -18.06
N ARG A 15 9.96 -10.01 -17.23
CA ARG A 15 8.56 -9.97 -17.75
C ARG A 15 7.37 -9.89 -16.78
N PHE A 16 7.40 -9.10 -15.69
CA PHE A 16 6.18 -8.85 -14.91
C PHE A 16 5.85 -7.35 -14.78
N LEU A 17 5.15 -6.84 -15.80
CA LEU A 17 4.51 -5.51 -15.79
C LEU A 17 3.19 -5.48 -14.99
N LYS A 18 2.90 -6.53 -14.20
CA LYS A 18 1.67 -6.68 -13.41
C LYS A 18 2.00 -7.21 -12.00
N PRO A 19 1.42 -6.64 -10.95
CA PRO A 19 0.47 -5.51 -10.99
C PRO A 19 1.17 -4.19 -11.37
N GLN A 20 0.47 -3.27 -12.04
CA GLN A 20 0.98 -1.93 -12.29
C GLN A 20 0.92 -1.14 -10.98
N ILE A 21 2.06 -0.71 -10.45
CA ILE A 21 2.12 -0.02 -9.14
C ILE A 21 2.42 1.46 -9.33
N VAL A 22 1.55 2.32 -8.81
CA VAL A 22 1.74 3.77 -8.72
C VAL A 22 2.05 4.13 -7.27
N LEU A 23 3.34 4.36 -6.98
CA LEU A 23 3.82 4.78 -5.67
C LEU A 23 3.74 6.30 -5.51
N GLY A 24 3.23 6.75 -4.37
CA GLY A 24 3.05 8.17 -4.10
C GLY A 24 1.91 8.78 -4.92
N ALA A 25 0.83 8.02 -5.14
CA ALA A 25 -0.40 8.52 -5.72
C ALA A 25 -1.03 9.57 -4.81
N SER A 26 -1.54 10.66 -5.38
CA SER A 26 -2.22 11.72 -4.66
C SER A 26 -3.52 11.23 -4.02
N VAL A 27 -4.04 11.97 -3.04
CA VAL A 27 -5.34 11.63 -2.45
C VAL A 27 -6.44 11.67 -3.51
N GLU A 28 -6.38 12.63 -4.42
CA GLU A 28 -7.29 12.76 -5.56
C GLU A 28 -7.18 11.56 -6.50
N GLU A 29 -5.97 11.06 -6.75
CA GLU A 29 -5.74 9.84 -7.52
C GLU A 29 -6.23 8.59 -6.77
N ILE A 30 -6.19 8.54 -5.45
CA ILE A 30 -6.77 7.42 -4.70
C ILE A 30 -8.29 7.51 -4.68
N ILE A 31 -8.86 8.70 -4.52
CA ILE A 31 -10.31 8.92 -4.41
C ILE A 31 -11.00 8.80 -5.77
N GLY A 32 -10.32 9.15 -6.87
CA GLY A 32 -10.82 8.96 -8.23
C GLY A 32 -12.18 9.62 -8.46
N GLY A 33 -12.26 10.95 -8.39
CA GLY A 33 -13.38 11.79 -8.85
C GLY A 33 -14.74 11.65 -8.12
N GLU A 34 -15.23 10.42 -7.92
CA GLU A 34 -16.62 10.11 -7.51
C GLU A 34 -16.71 9.15 -6.32
N ARG A 35 -15.66 8.93 -5.52
CA ARG A 35 -15.82 8.12 -4.30
C ARG A 35 -16.56 8.89 -3.21
N SER A 36 -17.53 8.23 -2.59
CA SER A 36 -18.28 8.80 -1.48
C SER A 36 -17.35 9.07 -0.28
N SER A 37 -17.65 10.13 0.48
CA SER A 37 -16.96 10.46 1.74
C SER A 37 -16.90 9.26 2.70
N SER A 38 -17.96 8.43 2.72
CA SER A 38 -18.02 7.20 3.52
C SER A 38 -16.95 6.16 3.11
N MET A 39 -16.69 6.00 1.81
CA MET A 39 -15.67 5.06 1.32
C MET A 39 -14.27 5.49 1.74
N VAL A 40 -13.99 6.80 1.66
CA VAL A 40 -12.71 7.37 2.09
C VAL A 40 -12.50 7.18 3.59
N GLN A 41 -13.52 7.45 4.41
CA GLN A 41 -13.46 7.22 5.85
C GLN A 41 -13.23 5.74 6.19
N ASN A 42 -13.87 4.82 5.47
CA ASN A 42 -13.66 3.38 5.68
C ASN A 42 -12.24 2.95 5.32
N LEU A 43 -11.66 3.47 4.23
CA LEU A 43 -10.26 3.21 3.88
C LEU A 43 -9.29 3.75 4.94
N LEU A 44 -9.52 4.98 5.43
CA LEU A 44 -8.69 5.55 6.51
C LEU A 44 -8.74 4.68 7.77
N LYS A 45 -9.94 4.24 8.17
CA LYS A 45 -10.11 3.34 9.32
C LYS A 45 -9.42 1.99 9.10
N LEU A 46 -9.54 1.41 7.91
CA LEU A 46 -8.92 0.12 7.58
C LEU A 46 -7.39 0.19 7.67
N TYR A 47 -6.79 1.26 7.16
CA TYR A 47 -5.34 1.46 7.16
C TYR A 47 -4.83 2.21 8.39
N ALA A 48 -5.59 2.32 9.48
CA ALA A 48 -5.20 3.14 10.65
C ALA A 48 -3.85 2.73 11.27
N ARG A 49 -3.46 1.45 11.16
CA ARG A 49 -2.18 0.93 11.66
C ARG A 49 -1.02 1.04 10.66
N GLU A 50 -1.33 1.29 9.40
CA GLU A 50 -0.34 1.40 8.34
C GLU A 50 0.00 2.86 8.03
N LYS A 51 1.26 3.08 7.60
CA LYS A 51 1.74 4.38 7.13
C LYS A 51 1.56 4.57 5.63
N TYR A 52 0.68 3.79 5.02
CA TYR A 52 0.27 3.93 3.63
C TYR A 52 -1.22 3.59 3.50
N ILE A 53 -1.80 3.96 2.37
CA ILE A 53 -3.13 3.55 1.95
C ILE A 53 -2.97 2.98 0.55
N LEU A 54 -3.57 1.82 0.32
CA LEU A 54 -3.53 1.13 -0.96
C LEU A 54 -4.94 0.97 -1.51
N VAL A 55 -5.09 1.26 -2.80
CA VAL A 55 -6.32 1.07 -3.56
C VAL A 55 -6.02 0.31 -4.84
N VAL A 56 -6.81 -0.73 -5.08
CA VAL A 56 -6.83 -1.45 -6.36
C VAL A 56 -7.84 -0.77 -7.28
N ARG A 57 -7.45 -0.49 -8.51
CA ARG A 57 -8.35 -0.22 -9.62
C ARG A 57 -8.14 -1.31 -10.65
N GLN A 58 -9.20 -2.05 -10.89
CA GLN A 58 -9.23 -3.04 -11.95
C GLN A 58 -10.01 -2.45 -13.12
N ASP A 59 -9.39 -2.40 -14.29
CA ASP A 59 -10.10 -2.34 -15.55
C ASP A 59 -10.05 -3.71 -16.24
N GLN A 60 -10.63 -3.84 -17.43
CA GLN A 60 -10.75 -5.14 -18.11
C GLN A 60 -9.40 -5.80 -18.45
N ILE A 61 -8.28 -5.07 -18.36
CA ILE A 61 -6.99 -5.55 -18.87
C ILE A 61 -5.90 -5.46 -17.80
N ASP A 62 -5.94 -4.48 -16.90
CA ASP A 62 -4.85 -4.16 -15.98
C ASP A 62 -5.26 -4.15 -14.51
N PHE A 63 -4.48 -4.88 -13.71
CA PHE A 63 -4.51 -4.80 -12.25
C PHE A 63 -3.60 -3.66 -11.81
N LYS A 64 -4.19 -2.50 -11.53
CA LYS A 64 -3.45 -1.30 -11.16
C LYS A 64 -3.65 -0.97 -9.70
N VAL A 65 -2.55 -0.74 -9.00
CA VAL A 65 -2.52 -0.46 -7.58
C VAL A 65 -1.94 0.92 -7.34
N PHE A 66 -2.71 1.76 -6.64
CA PHE A 66 -2.31 3.10 -6.25
C PHE A 66 -1.99 3.09 -4.76
N ILE A 67 -0.81 3.58 -4.42
CA ILE A 67 -0.30 3.61 -3.06
C ILE A 67 0.01 5.05 -2.71
N SER A 68 -0.59 5.55 -1.63
CA SER A 68 -0.26 6.83 -1.04
C SER A 68 0.35 6.62 0.33
N PHE A 69 1.31 7.47 0.68
CA PHE A 69 2.04 7.38 1.94
C PHE A 69 1.56 8.45 2.91
N LYS A 70 1.41 8.06 4.18
CA LYS A 70 1.05 8.98 5.27
C LYS A 70 2.32 9.65 5.82
N VAL A 71 2.15 10.73 6.59
CA VAL A 71 3.25 11.34 7.34
C VAL A 71 3.99 10.27 8.18
N GLY A 72 5.31 10.25 8.04
CA GLY A 72 6.18 9.33 8.78
C GLY A 72 6.33 7.95 8.16
N ALA A 73 5.87 7.73 6.92
CA ALA A 73 6.19 6.52 6.17
C ALA A 73 7.70 6.33 6.01
N THR A 74 8.16 5.10 6.14
CA THR A 74 9.57 4.70 6.03
C THR A 74 9.77 3.69 4.90
N SER A 75 10.99 3.23 4.68
CA SER A 75 11.27 2.14 3.73
C SER A 75 10.50 0.86 4.06
N GLN A 76 10.20 0.60 5.34
CA GLN A 76 9.35 -0.51 5.76
C GLN A 76 7.90 -0.34 5.26
N SER A 77 7.37 0.89 5.26
CA SER A 77 6.05 1.18 4.68
C SER A 77 6.01 0.88 3.18
N VAL A 78 7.11 1.12 2.47
CA VAL A 78 7.23 0.77 1.06
C VAL A 78 7.24 -0.76 0.88
N LEU A 79 8.06 -1.47 1.66
CA LEU A 79 8.11 -2.95 1.59
C LEU A 79 6.77 -3.62 1.93
N ARG A 80 6.07 -3.14 2.97
CA ARG A 80 4.75 -3.64 3.35
C ARG A 80 3.72 -3.41 2.25
N SER A 81 3.71 -2.23 1.64
CA SER A 81 2.77 -1.93 0.55
C SER A 81 3.07 -2.74 -0.73
N LEU A 82 4.35 -3.02 -1.03
CA LEU A 82 4.73 -3.93 -2.12
C LEU A 82 4.27 -5.36 -1.82
N TRP A 83 4.55 -5.87 -0.62
CA TRP A 83 4.11 -7.21 -0.22
C TRP A 83 2.59 -7.37 -0.36
N GLN A 84 1.82 -6.42 0.18
CA GLN A 84 0.36 -6.45 0.10
C GLN A 84 -0.12 -6.38 -1.35
N THR A 85 0.52 -5.56 -2.19
CA THR A 85 0.19 -5.45 -3.61
C THR A 85 0.32 -6.78 -4.34
N TYR A 86 1.42 -7.51 -4.11
CA TYR A 86 1.62 -8.82 -4.72
C TYR A 86 0.65 -9.86 -4.18
N TRP A 87 0.42 -9.87 -2.87
CA TRP A 87 -0.56 -10.77 -2.27
C TRP A 87 -1.96 -10.55 -2.89
N LEU A 88 -2.38 -9.29 -3.01
CA LEU A 88 -3.65 -8.92 -3.63
C LEU A 88 -3.71 -9.37 -5.08
N HIS A 89 -2.65 -9.15 -5.87
CA HIS A 89 -2.61 -9.57 -7.26
C HIS A 89 -2.77 -11.09 -7.44
N GLU A 90 -2.18 -11.89 -6.56
CA GLU A 90 -2.28 -13.36 -6.62
C GLU A 90 -3.62 -13.92 -6.13
N HIS A 91 -4.30 -13.20 -5.23
CA HIS A 91 -5.49 -13.70 -4.53
C HIS A 91 -6.75 -12.88 -4.84
N TRP A 92 -6.71 -12.05 -5.88
CA TRP A 92 -7.83 -11.20 -6.25
C TRP A 92 -8.98 -12.01 -6.83
N GLU A 93 -10.18 -11.77 -6.30
CA GLU A 93 -11.43 -12.35 -6.76
C GLU A 93 -12.37 -11.22 -7.21
N GLU A 94 -12.61 -11.10 -8.51
CA GLU A 94 -13.40 -9.99 -9.10
C GLU A 94 -14.83 -9.91 -8.53
N SER A 95 -15.42 -11.05 -8.18
CA SER A 95 -16.77 -11.14 -7.62
C SER A 95 -16.87 -10.78 -6.14
N ASN A 96 -15.73 -10.60 -5.46
CA ASN A 96 -15.68 -10.43 -4.01
C ASN A 96 -15.57 -8.95 -3.61
N ASN A 97 -16.02 -8.61 -2.41
CA ASN A 97 -16.01 -7.22 -1.95
C ASN A 97 -14.57 -6.70 -1.81
N VAL A 98 -14.29 -5.54 -2.42
CA VAL A 98 -12.96 -4.92 -2.39
C VAL A 98 -12.44 -4.71 -0.96
N PHE A 99 -13.28 -4.24 -0.03
CA PHE A 99 -12.87 -4.02 1.36
C PHE A 99 -12.57 -5.33 2.09
N ASP A 100 -13.30 -6.40 1.83
CA ASP A 100 -13.05 -7.71 2.44
C ASP A 100 -11.70 -8.27 1.96
N GLN A 101 -11.41 -8.12 0.66
CA GLN A 101 -10.12 -8.50 0.08
C GLN A 101 -8.95 -7.66 0.63
N LEU A 102 -9.13 -6.33 0.76
CA LEU A 102 -8.14 -5.47 1.40
C LEU A 102 -7.92 -5.84 2.87
N THR A 103 -8.98 -6.11 3.62
CA THR A 103 -8.90 -6.53 5.02
C THR A 103 -8.15 -7.85 5.17
N LYS A 104 -8.47 -8.84 4.32
CA LYS A 104 -7.78 -10.13 4.29
C LYS A 104 -6.30 -10.00 3.94
N SER A 105 -5.97 -9.13 2.98
CA SER A 105 -4.57 -8.88 2.62
C SER A 105 -3.76 -8.25 3.76
N LEU A 106 -4.35 -7.33 4.52
CA LEU A 106 -3.72 -6.73 5.69
C LEU A 106 -3.55 -7.73 6.83
N PHE A 107 -4.52 -8.61 7.02
CA PHE A 107 -4.42 -9.71 7.98
C PHE A 107 -3.21 -10.60 7.67
N HIS A 108 -3.06 -11.07 6.43
CA HIS A 108 -1.93 -11.91 6.06
C HIS A 108 -0.59 -11.16 6.03
N LEU A 109 -0.60 -9.87 5.69
CA LEU A 109 0.58 -9.01 5.80
C LEU A 109 1.10 -9.05 7.24
N GLU A 110 0.23 -8.86 8.23
CA GLU A 110 0.65 -8.88 9.63
C GLU A 110 1.24 -10.23 10.07
N GLU A 111 0.68 -11.34 9.59
CA GLU A 111 1.17 -12.68 9.95
C GLU A 111 2.48 -13.08 9.25
N ARG A 112 2.75 -12.55 8.04
CA ARG A 112 3.78 -13.10 7.15
C ARG A 112 4.88 -12.12 6.79
N PHE A 113 4.76 -10.84 7.15
CA PHE A 113 5.74 -9.83 6.75
C PHE A 113 7.14 -10.08 7.33
N ASP A 114 7.25 -10.56 8.57
CA ASP A 114 8.56 -10.87 9.17
C ASP A 114 9.26 -12.00 8.44
N HIS A 115 8.52 -13.04 8.02
CA HIS A 115 9.07 -14.10 7.18
C HIS A 115 9.52 -13.57 5.82
N PHE A 116 8.80 -12.61 5.23
CA PHE A 116 9.26 -11.95 4.00
C PHE A 116 10.56 -11.16 4.21
N LEU A 117 10.74 -10.47 5.34
CA LEU A 117 12.00 -9.79 5.65
C LEU A 117 13.15 -10.80 5.80
N GLN A 118 12.91 -11.94 6.45
CA GLN A 118 13.89 -13.01 6.56
C GLN A 118 14.30 -13.54 5.17
N LEU A 119 13.35 -13.76 4.26
CA LEU A 119 13.66 -14.18 2.89
C LEU A 119 14.51 -13.16 2.13
N LEU A 120 14.29 -11.86 2.36
CA LEU A 120 15.14 -10.81 1.78
C LEU A 120 16.57 -10.89 2.33
N GLU A 121 16.73 -11.06 3.65
CA GLU A 121 18.03 -11.21 4.29
C GLU A 121 18.78 -12.46 3.80
N GLU A 122 18.08 -13.60 3.70
CA GLU A 122 18.61 -14.86 3.16
C GLU A 122 19.03 -14.71 1.69
N ALA A 123 18.30 -13.90 0.92
CA ALA A 123 18.66 -13.53 -0.45
C ALA A 123 19.79 -12.47 -0.53
N GLY A 124 20.43 -12.13 0.58
CA GLY A 124 21.58 -11.22 0.64
C GLY A 124 21.24 -9.73 0.74
N TRP A 125 19.97 -9.37 0.94
CA TRP A 125 19.57 -7.97 1.15
C TRP A 125 19.80 -7.55 2.60
N ASP A 126 20.54 -6.48 2.82
CA ASP A 126 20.59 -5.83 4.13
C ASP A 126 19.34 -4.95 4.30
N VAL A 127 18.28 -5.53 4.88
CA VAL A 127 16.99 -4.86 5.07
C VAL A 127 17.09 -3.61 5.96
N HIS A 128 18.09 -3.52 6.83
CA HIS A 128 18.35 -2.35 7.66
C HIS A 128 19.07 -1.23 6.91
N LYS A 129 19.74 -1.54 5.79
CA LYS A 129 20.38 -0.56 4.90
C LYS A 129 19.54 -0.22 3.66
N LEU A 130 18.37 -0.86 3.48
CA LEU A 130 17.44 -0.53 2.40
C LEU A 130 16.96 0.92 2.50
N LYS A 131 17.54 1.79 1.67
CA LYS A 131 17.10 3.18 1.52
C LYS A 131 16.14 3.32 0.35
N LEU A 132 14.90 2.91 0.56
CA LEU A 132 13.83 3.15 -0.39
C LEU A 132 13.36 4.61 -0.26
N LYS A 133 13.42 5.37 -1.35
CA LYS A 133 12.90 6.74 -1.39
C LYS A 133 11.39 6.71 -1.25
N VAL A 134 10.88 7.25 -0.15
CA VAL A 134 9.45 7.53 0.00
C VAL A 134 9.12 8.77 -0.82
N PRO A 135 8.17 8.70 -1.78
CA PRO A 135 7.73 9.87 -2.53
C PRO A 135 7.25 10.98 -1.58
N LYS A 136 7.80 12.19 -1.72
CA LYS A 136 7.53 13.32 -0.82
C LYS A 136 6.28 14.12 -1.17
N ASN A 137 5.70 13.90 -2.35
CA ASN A 137 4.68 14.77 -2.92
C ASN A 137 3.25 14.44 -2.50
N VAL A 138 3.05 13.47 -1.59
CA VAL A 138 1.72 13.14 -1.10
C VAL A 138 1.75 12.90 0.39
N VAL A 139 0.96 13.70 1.10
CA VAL A 139 0.84 13.67 2.54
C VAL A 139 -0.65 13.58 2.86
N VAL A 140 -1.13 12.39 3.20
CA VAL A 140 -2.45 12.26 3.83
C VAL A 140 -2.29 12.65 5.29
N GLU A 141 -2.82 13.81 5.67
CA GLU A 141 -2.93 14.22 7.07
C GLU A 141 -4.22 13.64 7.67
N GLU A 142 -4.09 12.69 8.59
CA GLU A 142 -5.21 12.23 9.41
C GLU A 142 -5.49 13.26 10.50
N THR A 143 -6.41 14.19 10.25
CA THR A 143 -6.91 15.05 11.32
C THR A 143 -7.86 14.23 12.21
N GLY A 144 -7.49 14.04 13.48
CA GLY A 144 -8.38 13.50 14.51
C GLY A 144 -9.61 14.39 14.71
N PRO A 145 -10.64 13.94 15.46
CA PRO A 145 -11.85 14.73 15.66
C PRO A 145 -11.51 16.03 16.39
N THR A 146 -11.56 17.15 15.66
CA THR A 146 -11.42 18.48 16.23
C THR A 146 -12.69 18.84 16.97
N ASP A 147 -12.62 18.69 18.29
CA ASP A 147 -13.57 19.23 19.25
C ASP A 147 -13.39 20.76 19.29
N SER A 148 -13.98 21.48 18.33
CA SER A 148 -13.96 22.94 18.30
C SER A 148 -15.20 23.53 17.65
N LEU A 149 -16.35 23.32 18.31
CA LEU A 149 -17.51 24.21 18.23
C LEU A 149 -17.81 24.75 19.63
N LYS A 150 -16.96 25.66 20.12
CA LYS A 150 -17.33 26.61 21.17
C LYS A 150 -16.64 27.94 20.93
N ARG A 151 -17.45 29.01 21.03
CA ARG A 151 -17.11 30.45 21.02
C ARG A 151 -16.96 31.03 19.61
N GLU A 152 -17.65 32.07 19.17
CA GLU A 152 -18.39 33.15 19.83
C GLU A 152 -19.39 33.74 18.82
N TRP A 153 -20.66 33.92 19.22
CA TRP A 153 -21.48 35.01 18.72
C TRP A 153 -21.93 35.81 19.94
N SER A 154 -21.39 37.01 20.08
CA SER A 154 -21.91 38.05 20.96
C SER A 154 -21.77 39.37 20.24
N LEU A 155 -22.91 40.07 20.18
CA LEU A 155 -23.23 41.35 19.52
C LEU A 155 -23.66 41.22 18.05
#